data_AF-A0A7V0S154-F1
#
_entry.id   AF-A0A7V0S154-F1
#
_cell.length_a   1.000
_cell.length_b   1.000
_cell.length_c   1.000
_cell.angle_alpha   90.00
_cell.angle_beta   90.00
_cell.angle_gamma   90.00
#
_symmetry.space_group_name_H-M   'P 1'
#
loop_
_entity.id
_entity.type
_entity.pdbx_description
1 polymer ?
#
loop_
_entity_poly.entity_id
_entity_poly.type
_entity_poly.pdbx_seq_one_letter_code
_entity_poly.pdbx_strand_id
1 'polypeptide(L)'
;MLKLLSRLKIWQWAAIILLLIVILYLAIPPSKPLFSNSYSTIVNARNGELLHAFLNNDEQWHFPPDTSKIPQKLKSATIAFEDENFYKHFGVSISALTRATYQNYKQGKIVSGASTIPMQIARMRKQKKRTYLNKALE
;
A
#
# COMPACT_ATOMS: atom_id res chain seq x y z
N MET A 1 32.78 24.35 -26.08
CA MET A 1 33.06 24.17 -24.64
C MET A 1 32.02 24.86 -23.74
N LEU A 2 31.71 26.15 -23.93
CA LEU A 2 30.72 26.89 -23.12
C LEU A 2 29.28 26.33 -23.14
N LYS A 3 28.79 25.82 -24.29
CA LYS A 3 27.45 25.19 -24.39
C LYS A 3 27.31 23.87 -23.62
N LEU A 4 28.42 23.17 -23.36
CA LEU A 4 28.41 21.91 -22.61
C LEU A 4 28.28 22.18 -21.11
N LEU A 5 29.04 23.17 -20.61
CA LEU A 5 28.99 23.65 -19.23
C LEU A 5 27.62 24.24 -18.86
N SER A 6 26.95 24.95 -19.78
CA SER A 6 25.60 25.47 -19.53
C SER A 6 24.54 24.36 -19.48
N ARG A 7 24.67 23.31 -20.30
CA ARG A 7 23.79 22.13 -20.25
C ARG A 7 23.97 21.35 -18.95
N LEU A 8 25.21 21.15 -18.50
CA LEU A 8 25.52 20.55 -17.18
C LEU A 8 24.84 21.29 -16.02
N LYS A 9 24.84 22.64 -16.05
CA LYS A 9 24.14 23.48 -15.07
C LYS A 9 22.62 23.29 -15.11
N ILE A 10 22.03 23.18 -16.31
CA ILE A 10 20.59 22.94 -16.48
C ILE A 10 20.17 21.59 -15.88
N TRP A 11 20.94 20.52 -16.09
CA TRP A 11 20.66 19.21 -15.50
C TRP A 11 20.78 19.20 -13.98
N GLN A 12 21.73 19.96 -13.41
CA GLN A 12 21.86 20.14 -11.95
C GLN A 12 20.62 20.83 -11.37
N TRP A 13 20.17 21.93 -11.97
CA TRP A 13 18.94 22.61 -11.55
C TRP A 13 17.71 21.73 -11.70
N ALA A 14 17.60 20.97 -12.78
CA ALA A 14 16.50 20.02 -12.99
C ALA A 14 16.49 18.92 -11.91
N ALA A 15 17.66 18.38 -11.54
CA ALA A 15 17.78 17.39 -10.46
C ALA A 15 17.40 17.97 -9.10
N ILE A 16 17.81 19.21 -8.80
CA ILE A 16 17.44 19.91 -7.55
C ILE A 16 15.92 20.13 -7.49
N ILE A 17 15.31 20.60 -8.59
CA ILE A 17 13.86 20.81 -8.67
C ILE A 17 13.11 19.48 -8.50
N LEU A 18 13.57 18.41 -9.16
CA LEU A 18 12.97 17.08 -9.02
C LEU A 18 13.06 16.59 -7.57
N LEU A 19 14.23 16.72 -6.94
CA LEU A 19 14.43 16.36 -5.54
C LEU A 19 13.50 17.16 -4.61
N LEU A 20 13.39 18.48 -4.84
CA LEU A 20 12.48 19.34 -4.09
C LEU A 20 11.02 18.89 -4.25
N ILE A 21 10.58 18.58 -5.48
CA ILE A 21 9.23 18.08 -5.74
C ILE A 21 8.99 16.76 -5.00
N VAL A 22 9.96 15.84 -5.02
CA VAL A 22 9.86 14.57 -4.29
C VAL A 22 9.78 14.82 -2.78
N ILE A 23 10.61 15.71 -2.23
CA ILE A 23 10.58 16.06 -0.80
C ILE A 23 9.22 16.68 -0.43
N LEU A 24 8.73 17.64 -1.21
CA LEU A 24 7.43 18.28 -0.98
C LEU A 24 6.29 17.26 -1.08
N TYR A 25 6.35 16.35 -2.06
CA TYR A 25 5.38 15.28 -2.21
C TYR A 25 5.38 14.32 -1.00
N LEU A 26 6.55 13.92 -0.51
CA LEU A 26 6.69 13.07 0.67
C LEU A 26 6.32 13.80 1.97
N ALA A 27 6.44 15.13 2.01
CA ALA A 27 6.07 15.96 3.14
C ALA A 27 4.55 16.18 3.24
N ILE A 28 3.79 15.95 2.18
CA ILE A 28 2.32 16.00 2.21
C ILE A 28 1.81 14.71 2.89
N PRO A 29 1.26 14.78 4.12
CA PRO A 29 0.74 13.59 4.76
C PRO A 29 -0.48 13.08 3.99
N PRO A 30 -0.72 11.76 3.96
CA PRO A 30 -1.94 11.22 3.38
C PRO A 30 -3.16 11.78 4.13
N SER A 31 -4.23 12.08 3.39
CA SER A 31 -5.50 12.55 3.97
C SER A 31 -6.01 11.58 5.03
N LYS A 32 -6.35 12.10 6.21
CA LYS A 32 -6.97 11.33 7.30
C LYS A 32 -8.48 11.63 7.33
N PRO A 33 -9.35 10.63 7.55
CA PRO A 33 -9.04 9.21 7.75
C PRO A 33 -8.62 8.51 6.44
N LEU A 34 -7.76 7.49 6.55
CA LEU A 34 -7.27 6.72 5.39
C LEU A 34 -8.37 5.88 4.72
N PHE A 35 -9.38 5.47 5.50
CA PHE A 35 -10.55 4.70 5.08
C PHE A 35 -11.82 5.36 5.61
N SER A 36 -12.97 5.11 4.97
CA SER A 36 -14.27 5.52 5.51
C SER A 36 -14.58 4.72 6.78
N ASN A 37 -15.13 5.39 7.79
CA ASN A 37 -15.56 4.75 9.04
C ASN A 37 -16.92 4.03 8.90
N SER A 38 -17.12 3.31 7.78
CA SER A 38 -18.32 2.52 7.52
C SER A 38 -18.22 1.19 8.30
N TYR A 39 -18.34 1.27 9.62
CA TYR A 39 -18.31 0.10 10.50
C TYR A 39 -19.72 -0.47 10.70
N SER A 40 -19.77 -1.79 10.90
CA SER A 40 -20.95 -2.53 11.29
C SER A 40 -21.45 -2.11 12.67
N THR A 41 -22.78 -2.02 12.82
CA THR A 41 -23.40 -1.92 14.15
C THR A 41 -23.33 -3.28 14.84
N ILE A 42 -22.78 -3.29 16.04
CA ILE A 42 -22.57 -4.52 16.83
C ILE A 42 -23.46 -4.48 18.07
N VAL A 43 -24.19 -5.58 18.28
CA VAL A 43 -25.01 -5.81 19.46
C VAL A 43 -24.30 -6.85 20.32
N ASN A 44 -23.85 -6.43 21.50
CA ASN A 44 -23.24 -7.30 22.49
C ASN A 44 -24.18 -7.50 23.68
N ALA A 45 -24.11 -8.68 24.29
CA ALA A 45 -24.75 -8.96 25.57
C ALA A 45 -24.04 -8.19 26.69
N ARG A 46 -24.66 -8.13 27.88
CA ARG A 46 -24.09 -7.46 29.06
C ARG A 46 -22.73 -8.02 29.47
N ASN A 47 -22.49 -9.31 29.23
CA ASN A 47 -21.20 -9.99 29.49
C ASN A 47 -20.14 -9.72 28.41
N GLY A 48 -20.46 -8.95 27.36
CA GLY A 48 -19.57 -8.66 26.24
C GLY A 48 -19.60 -9.67 25.08
N GLU A 49 -20.44 -10.72 25.16
CA GLU A 49 -20.58 -11.70 24.09
C GLU A 49 -21.29 -11.08 22.87
N LEU A 50 -20.77 -11.33 21.68
CA LEU A 50 -21.35 -10.86 20.43
C LEU A 50 -22.69 -11.56 20.17
N LEU A 51 -23.79 -10.81 20.23
CA LEU A 51 -25.12 -11.32 19.90
C LEU A 51 -25.42 -11.19 18.42
N HIS A 52 -25.08 -10.04 17.83
CA HIS A 52 -25.36 -9.76 16.43
C HIS A 52 -24.43 -8.70 15.84
N ALA A 53 -24.14 -8.82 14.54
CA ALA A 53 -23.44 -7.79 13.78
C ALA A 53 -24.23 -7.48 12.50
N PHE A 54 -24.71 -6.25 12.40
CA PHE A 54 -25.40 -5.76 11.21
C PHE A 54 -24.41 -5.46 10.09
N LEU A 55 -24.86 -5.54 8.85
CA LEU A 55 -24.08 -5.06 7.71
C LEU A 55 -23.92 -3.54 7.79
N ASN A 56 -22.78 -3.04 7.33
CA ASN A 56 -22.56 -1.61 7.16
C ASN A 56 -23.31 -1.08 5.91
N ASN A 57 -23.15 0.21 5.60
CA ASN A 57 -23.77 0.83 4.41
C ASN A 57 -23.26 0.26 3.08
N ASP A 58 -22.13 -0.44 3.09
CA ASP A 58 -21.52 -1.10 1.94
C ASP A 58 -21.92 -2.59 1.85
N GLU A 59 -22.91 -3.01 2.64
CA GLU A 59 -23.39 -4.40 2.75
C GLU A 59 -22.32 -5.40 3.17
N GLN A 60 -21.36 -4.97 3.99
CA GLN A 60 -20.24 -5.76 4.48
C GLN A 60 -20.23 -5.87 6.00
N TRP A 61 -19.70 -6.99 6.50
CA TRP A 61 -19.26 -7.07 7.89
C TRP A 61 -17.92 -6.36 8.05
N HIS A 62 -17.96 -5.18 8.66
CA HIS A 62 -16.78 -4.38 8.94
C HIS A 62 -16.75 -4.04 10.43
N PHE A 63 -16.14 -4.92 11.21
CA PHE A 63 -16.01 -4.71 12.65
C PHE A 63 -15.14 -3.47 12.93
N PRO A 64 -15.52 -2.62 13.89
CA PRO A 64 -14.66 -1.55 14.34
C PRO A 64 -13.36 -2.14 14.88
N PRO A 65 -12.24 -1.42 14.73
CA PRO A 65 -10.95 -1.91 15.17
C PRO A 65 -11.01 -2.24 16.67
N ASP A 66 -10.78 -3.52 16.97
CA ASP A 66 -10.62 -3.97 18.35
C ASP A 66 -9.34 -3.34 18.91
N THR A 67 -9.40 -2.84 20.14
CA THR A 67 -8.23 -2.35 20.86
C THR A 67 -7.35 -3.49 21.37
N SER A 68 -7.83 -4.74 21.27
CA SER A 68 -7.03 -5.93 21.52
C SER A 68 -5.88 -6.07 20.51
N LYS A 69 -4.77 -6.64 20.97
CA LYS A 69 -3.59 -6.87 20.12
C LYS A 69 -3.89 -7.99 19.13
N ILE A 70 -3.67 -7.73 17.84
CA ILE A 70 -3.69 -8.74 16.78
C ILE A 70 -2.83 -9.95 17.21
N PRO A 71 -3.33 -11.19 17.12
CA PRO A 71 -2.56 -12.37 17.49
C PRO A 71 -1.22 -12.41 16.75
N GLN A 72 -0.13 -12.63 17.49
CA GLN A 72 1.22 -12.58 16.92
C GLN A 72 1.40 -13.56 15.76
N LYS A 73 0.81 -14.77 15.87
CA LYS A 73 0.86 -15.78 14.81
C LYS A 73 0.20 -15.29 13.52
N LEU A 74 -0.94 -14.59 13.62
CA LEU A 74 -1.62 -14.02 12.46
C LEU A 74 -0.76 -12.95 11.80
N LYS A 75 -0.24 -12.00 12.60
CA LYS A 75 0.68 -10.96 12.11
C LYS A 75 1.89 -11.56 11.39
N SER A 76 2.56 -12.54 12.01
CA SER A 76 3.74 -13.20 11.43
C SER A 76 3.40 -13.96 10.15
N ALA A 77 2.27 -14.67 10.11
CA ALA A 77 1.83 -15.38 8.92
C ALA A 77 1.51 -14.41 7.77
N THR A 78 0.74 -13.34 8.02
CA THR A 78 0.43 -12.33 7.00
C THR A 78 1.70 -11.72 6.42
N ILE A 79 2.65 -11.31 7.27
CA ILE A 79 3.92 -10.76 6.78
C ILE A 79 4.69 -11.81 5.97
N ALA A 80 4.82 -13.05 6.46
CA ALA A 80 5.58 -14.08 5.77
C ALA A 80 5.01 -14.44 4.38
N PHE A 81 3.67 -14.49 4.25
CA PHE A 81 3.02 -14.90 3.00
C PHE A 81 2.76 -13.75 2.02
N GLU A 82 2.40 -12.55 2.51
CA GLU A 82 2.06 -11.42 1.64
C GLU A 82 3.26 -10.53 1.35
N ASP A 83 4.17 -10.34 2.31
CA ASP A 83 5.23 -9.35 2.22
C ASP A 83 6.42 -9.68 3.14
N GLU A 84 7.18 -10.71 2.80
CA GLU A 84 8.28 -11.24 3.63
C GLU A 84 9.30 -10.16 4.04
N ASN A 85 9.49 -9.16 3.19
CA ASN A 85 10.43 -8.06 3.41
C ASN A 85 9.77 -6.79 3.95
N PHE A 86 8.55 -6.88 4.51
CA PHE A 86 7.74 -5.75 4.97
C PHE A 86 8.53 -4.70 5.77
N TYR A 87 9.38 -5.15 6.70
CA TYR A 87 10.18 -4.27 7.55
C TYR A 87 11.46 -3.73 6.91
N LYS A 88 11.80 -4.17 5.69
CA LYS A 88 13.04 -3.83 4.99
C LYS A 88 12.83 -2.87 3.81
N HIS A 89 11.59 -2.47 3.52
CA HIS A 89 11.28 -1.55 2.43
C HIS A 89 10.35 -0.40 2.86
N PHE A 90 10.43 0.71 2.14
CA PHE A 90 9.63 1.91 2.39
C PHE A 90 8.38 1.96 1.49
N GLY A 91 7.54 0.93 1.59
CA GLY A 91 6.33 0.82 0.77
C GLY A 91 6.45 -0.06 -0.47
N VAL A 92 7.52 0.03 -1.26
CA VAL A 92 7.72 -0.83 -2.45
C VAL A 92 8.97 -1.69 -2.30
N SER A 93 8.83 -2.99 -2.52
CA SER A 93 9.93 -3.95 -2.44
C SER A 93 10.60 -4.15 -3.81
N ILE A 94 11.80 -3.59 -3.97
CA ILE A 94 12.60 -3.72 -5.20
C ILE A 94 12.94 -5.20 -5.46
N SER A 95 13.27 -5.96 -4.41
CA SER A 95 13.59 -7.39 -4.53
C SER A 95 12.39 -8.22 -4.97
N ALA A 96 11.18 -7.92 -4.48
CA ALA A 96 9.96 -8.59 -4.92
C ALA A 96 9.63 -8.25 -6.38
N LEU A 97 9.81 -6.98 -6.78
CA LEU A 97 9.57 -6.52 -8.14
C LEU A 97 10.52 -7.17 -9.15
N THR A 98 11.81 -7.19 -8.87
CA THR A 98 12.81 -7.80 -9.76
C THR A 98 12.58 -9.31 -9.88
N ARG A 99 12.36 -10.02 -8.76
CA ARG A 99 12.03 -11.46 -8.76
C ARG A 99 10.78 -11.75 -9.60
N ALA A 100 9.69 -11.02 -9.35
CA ALA A 100 8.43 -11.25 -10.05
C ALA A 100 8.57 -10.97 -11.55
N THR A 101 9.27 -9.90 -11.92
CA THR A 101 9.50 -9.53 -13.32
C THR A 101 10.30 -10.61 -14.04
N TYR A 102 11.40 -11.07 -13.44
CA TYR A 102 12.24 -12.14 -13.97
C TYR A 102 11.47 -13.46 -14.15
N GLN A 103 10.71 -13.87 -13.14
CA GLN A 103 9.93 -15.11 -13.19
C GLN A 103 8.80 -15.04 -14.22
N ASN A 104 8.07 -13.92 -14.29
CA ASN A 104 6.98 -13.74 -15.24
C ASN A 104 7.49 -13.68 -16.68
N TYR A 105 8.64 -13.02 -16.91
CA TYR A 105 9.31 -13.02 -18.21
C TYR A 105 9.74 -14.42 -18.63
N LYS A 106 10.42 -15.16 -17.74
CA LYS A 106 10.87 -16.53 -18.00
C LYS A 106 9.74 -17.51 -18.29
N GLN A 107 8.59 -17.35 -17.63
CA GLN A 107 7.43 -18.22 -17.81
C GLN A 107 6.44 -17.76 -18.89
N GLY A 108 6.62 -16.56 -19.46
CA GLY A 108 5.70 -15.98 -20.45
C GLY A 108 4.29 -15.68 -19.91
N LYS A 109 4.08 -15.77 -18.59
CA LYS A 109 2.80 -15.56 -17.92
C LYS A 109 3.02 -15.06 -16.50
N ILE A 110 1.99 -14.48 -15.89
CA ILE A 110 2.05 -14.01 -14.51
C ILE A 110 2.02 -15.22 -13.57
N VAL A 111 3.15 -15.50 -12.91
CA VAL A 111 3.33 -16.57 -11.94
C VAL A 111 3.73 -16.04 -10.55
N SER A 112 4.25 -14.82 -10.48
CA SER A 112 4.63 -14.16 -9.23
C SER A 112 4.10 -12.73 -9.17
N GLY A 113 3.62 -12.36 -7.98
CA GLY A 113 3.27 -10.99 -7.61
C GLY A 113 4.46 -10.23 -7.00
N ALA A 114 4.36 -8.90 -7.03
CA ALA A 114 5.31 -7.96 -6.42
C ALA A 114 4.63 -6.92 -5.50
N SER A 115 3.35 -7.11 -5.20
CA SER A 115 2.60 -6.16 -4.37
C SER A 115 3.02 -6.31 -2.91
N THR A 116 3.35 -5.22 -2.26
CA THR A 116 3.61 -5.14 -0.81
C THR A 116 2.33 -4.82 -0.05
N ILE A 117 2.31 -5.02 1.26
CA ILE A 117 1.15 -4.66 2.11
C ILE A 117 0.76 -3.18 1.93
N PRO A 118 1.68 -2.19 1.91
CA PRO A 118 1.33 -0.79 1.68
C PRO A 118 0.66 -0.52 0.32
N MET A 119 1.12 -1.17 -0.75
CA MET A 119 0.46 -1.05 -2.06
C MET A 119 -0.95 -1.63 -2.02
N GLN A 120 -1.15 -2.76 -1.33
CA GLN A 120 -2.48 -3.34 -1.17
C GLN A 120 -3.42 -2.41 -0.39
N ILE A 121 -2.93 -1.76 0.67
CA ILE A 121 -3.66 -0.73 1.42
C ILE A 121 -4.02 0.47 0.52
N ALA A 122 -3.07 0.95 -0.29
CA ALA A 122 -3.30 2.04 -1.24
C ALA A 122 -4.38 1.69 -2.28
N ARG A 123 -4.36 0.44 -2.78
CA ARG A 123 -5.38 -0.11 -3.66
C ARG A 123 -6.76 -0.18 -3.00
N MET A 124 -6.84 -0.64 -1.76
CA MET A 124 -8.12 -0.74 -1.03
C MET A 124 -8.78 0.62 -0.83
N ARG A 125 -7.98 1.69 -0.64
CA ARG A 125 -8.49 3.06 -0.53
C ARG A 125 -9.14 3.56 -1.83
N LYS A 126 -8.60 3.17 -2.98
CA LYS A 126 -9.10 3.59 -4.30
C LYS A 126 -9.57 2.35 -5.04
N GLN A 127 -10.83 1.95 -4.85
CA GLN A 127 -11.47 0.82 -5.55
C GLN A 127 -11.60 1.08 -7.07
N LYS A 128 -10.47 1.15 -7.77
CA LYS A 128 -10.38 1.38 -9.21
C LYS A 128 -10.21 0.05 -9.94
N LYS A 129 -10.64 0.01 -11.20
CA LYS A 129 -10.46 -1.16 -12.08
C LYS A 129 -8.97 -1.55 -12.16
N ARG A 130 -8.67 -2.85 -12.15
CA ARG A 130 -7.29 -3.34 -12.22
C ARG A 130 -6.68 -3.06 -13.60
N THR A 131 -5.83 -2.04 -13.65
CA THR A 131 -5.07 -1.65 -14.85
C THR A 131 -3.62 -1.37 -14.47
N TYR A 132 -2.70 -1.43 -15.43
CA TYR A 132 -1.29 -1.08 -15.19
C TYR A 132 -1.13 0.35 -14.66
N LEU A 133 -1.97 1.28 -15.12
CA LEU A 133 -1.98 2.67 -14.63
C LEU A 133 -2.40 2.74 -13.17
N ASN A 134 -3.48 2.05 -12.79
CA ASN A 134 -3.91 2.03 -11.40
C ASN A 134 -2.89 1.32 -10.51
N LYS A 135 -2.20 0.29 -11.03
CA LYS A 135 -1.09 -0.37 -10.33
C LYS A 135 0.11 0.54 -10.09
N ALA A 136 0.37 1.51 -10.97
CA ALA A 136 1.41 2.52 -10.77
C ALA A 136 0.98 3.62 -9.76
N LEU A 137 -0.32 3.75 -9.51
CA LEU A 137 -0.89 4.64 -8.49
C LEU A 137 -1.05 3.98 -7.12
N GLU A 138 -0.90 2.65 -7.05
CA GLU A 138 -0.79 1.85 -5.81
C GLU A 138 0.60 2.05 -5.19
#